data_AF-A0AAU9AIJ1-F1
#
_entry.id   AF-A0AAU9AIJ1-F1
#
_cell.length_a   1.000
_cell.length_b   1.000
_cell.length_c   1.000
_cell.angle_alpha   90.00
_cell.angle_beta   90.00
_cell.angle_gamma   90.00
#
_symmetry.space_group_name_H-M   'P 1'
#
loop_
_entity.id
_entity.type
_entity.pdbx_description
1 polymer ?
#
loop_
_entity_poly.entity_id
_entity_poly.type
_entity_poly.pdbx_seq_one_letter_code
_entity_poly.pdbx_strand_id
1 'polypeptide(L)'
;MKRPVALALLACALLPLVAFAADEAALEKGLTDALRYDRAKGERVTPSGPALQAYIQAGYLDLKPSVRADYTDYRVLKKPAPFMGQSLVLVEEEYMSQYIGCCVDEGVSAVVRVAGSTAAMEKFAKANACTFQPKYDPAEELTGRNLGLSLPAGRYAKLSCHENDANP
;
A
#
# COMPACT_ATOMS: atom_id res chain seq x y z
N MET A 1 52.20 -8.00 -41.83
CA MET A 1 50.72 -7.83 -41.81
C MET A 1 50.24 -8.00 -40.38
N LYS A 2 49.82 -6.91 -39.72
CA LYS A 2 49.39 -6.91 -38.30
C LYS A 2 47.86 -6.89 -38.26
N ARG A 3 47.23 -7.92 -37.70
CA ARG A 3 45.78 -7.95 -37.41
C ARG A 3 45.59 -7.53 -35.96
N PRO A 4 44.87 -6.43 -35.65
CA PRO A 4 44.35 -6.22 -34.31
C PRO A 4 43.07 -7.05 -34.16
N VAL A 5 43.09 -8.04 -33.28
CA VAL A 5 41.87 -8.74 -32.85
C VAL A 5 41.14 -7.80 -31.89
N ALA A 6 39.93 -7.42 -32.29
CA ALA A 6 39.07 -6.49 -31.57
C ALA A 6 38.66 -7.07 -30.21
N LEU A 7 38.98 -6.33 -29.16
CA LEU A 7 38.47 -6.51 -27.81
C LEU A 7 37.10 -5.81 -27.75
N ALA A 8 36.00 -6.54 -27.92
CA ALA A 8 34.67 -5.98 -27.72
C ALA A 8 33.69 -7.10 -27.35
N LEU A 9 33.52 -7.35 -26.05
CA LEU A 9 32.39 -8.11 -25.49
C LEU A 9 32.39 -7.90 -23.97
N LEU A 10 31.90 -6.75 -23.49
CA LEU A 10 31.54 -6.58 -22.08
C LEU A 10 30.55 -5.40 -21.92
N ALA A 11 29.31 -5.59 -22.37
CA ALA A 11 28.22 -4.63 -22.09
C ALA A 11 26.84 -5.32 -22.20
N CYS A 12 26.44 -6.13 -21.22
CA CYS A 12 25.04 -6.58 -21.12
C CYS A 12 24.60 -7.13 -19.74
N ALA A 13 25.11 -6.61 -18.62
CA ALA A 13 24.74 -7.11 -17.28
C ALA A 13 23.97 -6.12 -16.39
N LEU A 14 23.66 -4.90 -16.85
CA LEU A 14 23.03 -3.86 -16.00
C LEU A 14 21.50 -3.73 -16.16
N LEU A 15 20.86 -4.53 -17.02
CA LEU A 15 19.44 -4.37 -17.37
C LEU A 15 18.40 -4.84 -16.32
N PRO A 16 18.65 -5.78 -15.39
CA PRO A 16 17.55 -6.26 -14.54
C PRO A 16 17.14 -5.28 -13.43
N LEU A 17 18.04 -4.43 -12.92
CA LEU A 17 17.75 -3.56 -11.77
C LEU A 17 16.79 -2.40 -12.07
N VAL A 18 16.79 -1.89 -13.31
CA VAL A 18 15.97 -0.74 -13.70
C VAL A 18 14.49 -1.13 -13.86
N ALA A 19 14.22 -2.36 -14.30
CA ALA A 19 12.85 -2.85 -14.47
C ALA A 19 12.12 -2.99 -13.12
N PHE A 20 12.76 -3.57 -12.11
CA PHE A 20 12.14 -3.76 -10.78
C PHE A 20 11.78 -2.44 -10.10
N ALA A 21 12.64 -1.42 -10.17
CA ALA A 21 12.35 -0.13 -9.56
C ALA A 21 11.19 0.62 -10.26
N ALA A 22 11.08 0.48 -11.59
CA ALA A 22 9.97 1.05 -12.35
C ALA A 22 8.63 0.38 -12.00
N ASP A 23 8.64 -0.94 -11.82
CA ASP A 23 7.46 -1.70 -11.40
C ASP A 23 7.02 -1.30 -9.97
N GLU A 24 7.94 -1.17 -9.02
CA GLU A 24 7.62 -0.74 -7.66
C GLU A 24 7.09 0.70 -7.59
N ALA A 25 7.63 1.62 -8.40
CA ALA A 25 7.12 2.98 -8.51
C ALA A 25 5.69 3.01 -9.11
N ALA A 26 5.40 2.15 -10.08
CA ALA A 26 4.07 2.02 -10.65
C ALA A 26 3.07 1.44 -9.63
N LEU A 27 3.48 0.45 -8.83
CA LEU A 27 2.69 -0.11 -7.73
C LEU A 27 2.37 0.95 -6.68
N GLU A 28 3.39 1.67 -6.20
CA GLU A 28 3.21 2.76 -5.22
C GLU A 28 2.28 3.84 -5.77
N LYS A 29 2.44 4.24 -7.04
CA LYS A 29 1.54 5.20 -7.69
C LYS A 29 0.10 4.69 -7.72
N GLY A 30 -0.12 3.43 -8.11
CA GLY A 30 -1.46 2.85 -8.15
C GLY A 30 -2.14 2.85 -6.78
N LEU A 31 -1.41 2.47 -5.72
CA LEU A 31 -1.94 2.47 -4.36
C LEU A 31 -2.18 3.88 -3.84
N THR A 32 -1.28 4.83 -4.11
CA THR A 32 -1.47 6.23 -3.72
C THR A 32 -2.64 6.89 -4.44
N ASP A 33 -2.90 6.56 -5.70
CA ASP A 33 -4.08 7.04 -6.41
C ASP A 33 -5.38 6.45 -5.84
N ALA A 34 -5.36 5.19 -5.41
CA ALA A 34 -6.49 4.51 -4.76
C ALA A 34 -6.78 5.01 -3.34
N LEU A 35 -5.76 5.50 -2.63
CA LEU A 35 -5.88 6.11 -1.31
C LEU A 35 -6.58 7.48 -1.35
N ARG A 36 -6.60 8.17 -2.49
CA ARG A 36 -7.11 9.55 -2.53
C ARG A 36 -8.63 9.57 -2.43
N TYR A 37 -9.15 10.38 -1.52
CA TYR A 37 -10.58 10.60 -1.32
C TYR A 37 -11.01 11.97 -1.87
N ASP A 38 -12.08 12.01 -2.65
CA ASP A 38 -12.70 13.24 -3.15
C ASP A 38 -13.84 13.67 -2.21
N ARG A 39 -13.54 14.59 -1.30
CA ARG A 39 -14.54 15.16 -0.36
C ARG A 39 -15.75 15.76 -1.05
N ALA A 40 -15.59 16.35 -2.23
CA ALA A 40 -16.69 17.03 -2.91
C ALA A 40 -17.70 16.02 -3.49
N LYS A 41 -17.22 14.82 -3.82
CA LYS A 41 -18.05 13.75 -4.38
C LYS A 41 -18.46 12.71 -3.34
N GLY A 42 -17.76 12.64 -2.21
CA GLY A 42 -18.00 11.61 -1.20
C GLY A 42 -17.59 10.22 -1.68
N GLU A 43 -16.53 10.12 -2.48
CA GLU A 43 -16.04 8.85 -3.04
C GLU A 43 -14.52 8.86 -3.25
N ARG A 44 -13.93 7.70 -3.53
CA ARG A 44 -12.50 7.60 -3.90
C ARG A 44 -12.26 8.24 -5.26
N VAL A 45 -11.12 8.92 -5.41
CA VAL A 45 -10.68 9.48 -6.70
C VAL A 45 -10.46 8.37 -7.73
N THR A 46 -9.93 7.23 -7.29
CA THR A 46 -9.71 6.05 -8.12
C THR A 46 -10.17 4.80 -7.38
N PRO A 47 -10.82 3.83 -8.06
CA PRO A 47 -11.08 2.53 -7.46
C PRO A 47 -9.78 1.83 -7.02
N SER A 48 -9.83 1.15 -5.88
CA SER A 48 -8.72 0.38 -5.31
C SER A 48 -8.47 -0.95 -6.01
N GLY A 49 -9.49 -1.57 -6.60
CA GLY A 49 -9.41 -2.87 -7.27
C GLY A 49 -8.23 -3.00 -8.24
N PRO A 50 -8.03 -2.08 -9.20
CA PRO A 50 -6.88 -2.10 -10.10
C PRO A 50 -5.53 -2.05 -9.39
N ALA A 51 -5.39 -1.23 -8.33
CA ALA A 51 -4.16 -1.16 -7.54
C ALA A 51 -3.89 -2.49 -6.83
N LEU A 52 -4.89 -3.05 -6.14
CA LEU A 52 -4.75 -4.34 -5.46
C LEU A 52 -4.45 -5.48 -6.45
N GLN A 53 -5.07 -5.46 -7.62
CA GLN A 53 -4.81 -6.43 -8.69
C GLN A 53 -3.36 -6.36 -9.18
N ALA A 54 -2.76 -5.17 -9.27
CA ALA A 54 -1.36 -5.02 -9.63
C ALA A 54 -0.43 -5.61 -8.55
N TYR A 55 -0.71 -5.38 -7.27
CA TYR A 55 0.03 -6.01 -6.17
C TYR A 55 -0.12 -7.54 -6.14
N ILE A 56 -1.28 -8.07 -6.52
CA ILE A 56 -1.50 -9.52 -6.69
C ILE A 56 -0.64 -10.08 -7.82
N GLN A 57 -0.63 -9.42 -8.99
CA GLN A 57 0.16 -9.84 -10.15
C GLN A 57 1.67 -9.80 -9.88
N ALA A 58 2.13 -8.81 -9.11
CA ALA A 58 3.52 -8.69 -8.68
C ALA A 58 3.90 -9.63 -7.51
N GLY A 59 2.95 -10.43 -7.01
CA GLY A 59 3.16 -11.45 -5.98
C GLY A 59 3.35 -10.90 -4.57
N TYR A 60 2.92 -9.65 -4.31
CA TYR A 60 2.92 -9.07 -2.96
C TYR A 60 1.67 -9.46 -2.17
N LEU A 61 0.53 -9.63 -2.83
CA LEU A 61 -0.75 -10.00 -2.23
C LEU A 61 -1.27 -11.31 -2.81
N ASP A 62 -2.04 -12.06 -2.01
CA ASP A 62 -2.85 -13.16 -2.52
C ASP A 62 -4.19 -12.61 -3.09
N LEU A 63 -4.81 -13.41 -3.97
CA LEU A 63 -6.08 -13.04 -4.61
C LEU A 63 -7.18 -12.77 -3.56
N LYS A 64 -7.27 -13.63 -2.55
CA LYS A 64 -8.19 -13.46 -1.41
C LYS A 64 -7.52 -12.63 -0.31
N PRO A 65 -8.28 -11.83 0.45
CA PRO A 65 -7.73 -11.17 1.63
C PRO A 65 -7.25 -12.20 2.66
N SER A 66 -6.31 -11.81 3.50
CA SER A 66 -5.80 -12.64 4.58
C SER A 66 -6.90 -12.95 5.59
N VAL A 67 -7.75 -11.96 5.88
CA VAL A 67 -9.01 -12.10 6.60
C VAL A 67 -9.96 -11.00 6.15
N ARG A 68 -11.26 -11.26 6.27
CA ARG A 68 -12.31 -10.25 6.15
C ARG A 68 -13.04 -10.17 7.48
N ALA A 69 -13.17 -8.97 8.02
CA ALA A 69 -14.01 -8.70 9.17
C ALA A 69 -14.91 -7.52 8.84
N ASP A 70 -16.20 -7.66 9.13
CA ASP A 70 -17.23 -6.71 8.73
C ASP A 70 -17.17 -6.43 7.21
N TYR A 71 -16.79 -5.21 6.83
CA TYR A 71 -16.66 -4.75 5.44
C TYR A 71 -15.22 -4.51 5.00
N THR A 72 -14.26 -4.87 5.85
CA THR A 72 -12.85 -4.58 5.65
C THR A 72 -12.08 -5.84 5.25
N ASP A 73 -11.44 -5.77 4.08
CA ASP A 73 -10.42 -6.71 3.65
C ASP A 73 -9.09 -6.34 4.27
N TYR A 74 -8.53 -7.24 5.08
CA TYR A 74 -7.17 -7.12 5.59
C TYR A 74 -6.25 -7.98 4.73
N ARG A 75 -5.29 -7.34 4.06
CA ARG A 75 -4.36 -7.99 3.13
C ARG A 75 -2.93 -7.82 3.60
N VAL A 76 -2.40 -8.83 4.28
CA VAL A 76 -0.99 -8.88 4.70
C VAL A 76 -0.12 -9.16 3.48
N LEU A 77 0.93 -8.37 3.31
CA LEU A 77 1.87 -8.56 2.21
C LEU A 77 2.77 -9.79 2.47
N LYS A 78 2.97 -10.60 1.43
CA LYS A 78 3.83 -11.80 1.45
C LYS A 78 5.31 -11.44 1.58
N LYS A 79 5.68 -10.26 1.09
CA LYS A 79 7.01 -9.65 1.17
C LYS A 79 6.84 -8.13 1.26
N PRO A 80 7.74 -7.40 1.94
CA PRO A 80 7.65 -5.94 2.02
C PRO A 80 7.68 -5.29 0.62
N ALA A 81 6.84 -4.29 0.39
CA ALA A 81 6.91 -3.42 -0.79
C ALA A 81 7.35 -2.01 -0.37
N PRO A 82 8.18 -1.31 -1.15
CA PRO A 82 8.42 0.11 -0.93
C PRO A 82 7.12 0.90 -0.98
N PHE A 83 6.93 1.81 -0.03
CA PHE A 83 5.81 2.74 0.00
C PHE A 83 6.19 4.03 0.73
N MET A 84 6.32 5.15 0.02
CA MET A 84 6.70 6.46 0.56
C MET A 84 7.98 6.42 1.41
N GLY A 85 8.96 5.65 0.95
CA GLY A 85 10.24 5.44 1.66
C GLY A 85 10.16 4.51 2.88
N GLN A 86 9.02 3.87 3.13
CA GLN A 86 8.83 2.85 4.16
C GLN A 86 8.58 1.47 3.52
N SER A 87 8.38 0.46 4.37
CA SER A 87 8.00 -0.88 3.95
C SER A 87 6.52 -1.13 4.20
N LEU A 88 5.70 -1.19 3.15
CA LEU A 88 4.30 -1.62 3.23
C LEU A 88 4.21 -3.08 3.68
N VAL A 89 3.32 -3.35 4.63
CA VAL A 89 3.15 -4.69 5.22
C VAL A 89 1.70 -5.14 5.30
N LEU A 90 0.74 -4.21 5.31
CA LEU A 90 -0.69 -4.50 5.36
C LEU A 90 -1.44 -3.40 4.61
N VAL A 91 -2.39 -3.81 3.78
CA VAL A 91 -3.40 -2.94 3.18
C VAL A 91 -4.75 -3.33 3.74
N GLU A 92 -5.51 -2.34 4.18
CA GLU A 92 -6.89 -2.49 4.63
C GLU A 92 -7.77 -1.82 3.59
N GLU A 93 -8.82 -2.48 3.14
CA GLU A 93 -9.78 -1.93 2.19
C GLU A 93 -11.18 -2.15 2.72
N GLU A 94 -11.86 -1.06 3.04
CA GLU A 94 -13.27 -1.07 3.42
C GLU A 94 -14.13 -0.59 2.25
N TYR A 95 -15.19 -1.31 1.93
CA TYR A 95 -16.03 -1.01 0.77
C TYR A 95 -17.51 -1.33 1.03
N MET A 96 -18.40 -0.53 0.46
CA MET A 96 -19.84 -0.75 0.57
C MET A 96 -20.30 -1.75 -0.48
N SER A 97 -20.94 -2.82 -0.03
CA SER A 97 -21.70 -3.69 -0.94
C SER A 97 -23.13 -3.15 -1.07
N GLN A 98 -23.79 -3.47 -2.19
CA GLN A 98 -25.05 -2.90 -2.68
C GLN A 98 -26.26 -3.00 -1.72
N TYR A 99 -26.11 -3.60 -0.54
CA TYR A 99 -27.20 -4.01 0.34
C TYR A 99 -26.97 -3.67 1.83
N ILE A 100 -25.98 -2.84 2.17
CA ILE A 100 -25.51 -2.73 3.55
C ILE A 100 -25.41 -1.26 3.98
N GLY A 101 -26.18 -0.92 5.02
CA GLY A 101 -26.46 0.46 5.43
C GLY A 101 -25.50 1.05 6.47
N CYS A 102 -25.38 2.37 6.37
CA CYS A 102 -25.12 3.40 7.40
C CYS A 102 -23.81 3.37 8.22
N CYS A 103 -23.02 2.30 8.20
CA CYS A 103 -21.86 2.16 9.08
C CYS A 103 -20.57 1.75 8.36
N VAL A 104 -20.54 1.85 7.03
CA VAL A 104 -19.32 1.60 6.24
C VAL A 104 -18.52 2.90 6.19
N ASP A 105 -17.25 2.81 6.54
CA ASP A 105 -16.29 3.90 6.36
C ASP A 105 -15.45 3.59 5.12
N GLU A 106 -15.98 3.87 3.92
CA GLU A 106 -15.31 3.46 2.70
C GLU A 106 -13.92 4.08 2.58
N GLY A 107 -12.93 3.24 2.31
CA GLY A 107 -11.56 3.74 2.25
C GLY A 107 -10.52 2.67 2.08
N VAL A 108 -9.28 3.15 2.00
CA VAL A 108 -8.09 2.31 2.02
C VAL A 108 -7.16 2.83 3.10
N SER A 109 -6.53 1.91 3.81
CA SER A 109 -5.41 2.20 4.71
C SER A 109 -4.16 1.43 4.30
N ALA A 110 -3.02 2.07 4.49
CA ALA A 110 -1.70 1.48 4.32
C ALA A 110 -0.97 1.47 5.67
N VAL A 111 -0.60 0.27 6.13
CA VAL A 111 0.23 0.08 7.33
C VAL A 111 1.64 -0.26 6.89
N VAL A 112 2.61 0.50 7.41
CA VAL A 112 4.02 0.38 7.04
C VAL A 112 4.89 0.12 8.25
N ARG A 113 5.94 -0.68 8.06
CA ARG A 113 7.06 -0.78 8.99
C ARG A 113 8.00 0.40 8.75
N VAL A 114 8.26 1.17 9.80
CA VAL A 114 9.03 2.43 9.74
C VAL A 114 10.52 2.17 9.82
N ALA A 115 11.23 2.51 8.74
CA ALA A 115 12.69 2.39 8.64
C ALA A 115 13.41 3.76 8.70
N GLY A 116 12.68 4.88 8.58
CA GLY A 116 13.27 6.21 8.54
C GLY A 116 12.27 7.33 8.83
N SER A 117 12.43 8.47 8.13
CA SER A 117 11.52 9.61 8.25
C SER A 117 10.16 9.33 7.60
N THR A 118 9.07 9.65 8.29
CA THR A 118 7.69 9.51 7.80
C THR A 118 7.14 10.80 7.20
N ALA A 119 7.98 11.82 6.95
CA ALA A 119 7.55 13.13 6.49
C ALA A 119 6.77 13.08 5.16
N ALA A 120 7.11 12.14 4.27
CA ALA A 120 6.39 11.95 3.01
C ALA A 120 4.93 11.50 3.25
N MET A 121 4.71 10.58 4.18
CA MET A 121 3.38 10.09 4.53
C MET A 121 2.55 11.18 5.21
N GLU A 122 3.14 11.92 6.15
CA GLU A 122 2.46 13.04 6.81
C GLU A 122 2.06 14.13 5.81
N LYS A 123 2.96 14.46 4.87
CA LYS A 123 2.68 15.41 3.79
C LYS A 123 1.56 14.91 2.88
N PHE A 124 1.59 13.63 2.50
CA PHE A 124 0.56 13.02 1.67
C PHE A 124 -0.80 13.09 2.37
N ALA A 125 -0.85 12.77 3.66
CA ALA A 125 -2.10 12.74 4.42
C ALA A 125 -2.78 14.12 4.45
N LYS A 126 -2.00 15.16 4.75
CA LYS A 126 -2.46 16.56 4.73
C LYS A 126 -2.99 16.99 3.37
N ALA A 127 -2.39 16.49 2.29
CA ALA A 127 -2.77 16.86 0.92
C ALA A 127 -4.00 16.11 0.39
N ASN A 128 -4.36 14.97 0.98
CA ASN A 128 -5.36 14.05 0.42
C ASN A 128 -6.48 13.68 1.39
N ALA A 129 -6.72 14.50 2.42
CA ALA A 129 -7.80 14.29 3.38
C ALA A 129 -7.71 12.95 4.13
N CYS A 130 -6.50 12.54 4.48
CA CYS A 130 -6.24 11.30 5.20
C CYS A 130 -5.78 11.58 6.64
N THR A 131 -5.95 10.60 7.51
CA THR A 131 -5.34 10.57 8.84
C THR A 131 -3.99 9.86 8.79
N PHE A 132 -2.98 10.45 9.42
CA PHE A 132 -1.67 9.82 9.59
C PHE A 132 -1.38 9.55 11.06
N GLN A 133 -1.11 8.29 11.37
CA GLN A 133 -0.75 7.83 12.71
C GLN A 133 0.74 7.43 12.72
N PRO A 134 1.65 8.30 13.20
CA PRO A 134 3.10 8.05 13.16
C PRO A 134 3.57 6.96 14.12
N LYS A 135 2.75 6.63 15.12
CA LYS A 135 2.94 5.52 16.04
C LYS A 135 1.63 4.73 16.05
N TYR A 136 1.64 3.62 15.33
CA TYR A 136 0.51 2.70 15.25
C TYR A 136 0.91 1.38 15.87
N ASP A 137 0.05 0.80 16.71
CA ASP A 137 0.22 -0.57 17.20
C ASP A 137 -0.75 -1.49 16.44
N PRO A 138 -0.29 -2.22 15.40
CA PRO A 138 -1.16 -3.14 14.69
C PRO A 138 -1.62 -4.30 15.57
N ALA A 139 -0.91 -4.66 16.65
CA ALA A 139 -1.33 -5.75 17.51
C ALA A 139 -2.62 -5.41 18.25
N GLU A 140 -2.80 -4.15 18.66
CA GLU A 140 -4.01 -3.66 19.32
C GLU A 140 -5.25 -3.86 18.44
N GLU A 141 -5.19 -3.44 17.18
CA GLU A 141 -6.27 -3.60 16.20
C GLU A 141 -6.50 -5.08 15.86
N LEU A 142 -5.45 -5.80 15.46
CA LEU A 142 -5.57 -7.16 14.95
C LEU A 142 -6.01 -8.15 16.04
N THR A 143 -5.56 -7.95 17.28
CA THR A 143 -5.95 -8.77 18.44
C THR A 143 -7.32 -8.34 18.97
N GLY A 144 -7.56 -7.03 19.09
CA GLY A 144 -8.82 -6.48 19.60
C GLY A 144 -10.04 -6.92 18.77
N ARG A 145 -9.84 -7.11 17.46
CA ARG A 145 -10.86 -7.62 16.53
C ARG A 145 -10.82 -9.14 16.32
N ASN A 146 -9.96 -9.87 17.04
CA ASN A 146 -9.79 -11.32 16.92
C ASN A 146 -9.54 -11.81 15.47
N LEU A 147 -8.71 -11.09 14.72
CA LEU A 147 -8.48 -11.33 13.30
C LEU A 147 -7.54 -12.50 13.01
N GLY A 148 -6.83 -13.00 14.02
CA GLY A 148 -5.86 -14.09 13.86
C GLY A 148 -4.66 -13.73 12.97
N LEU A 149 -4.45 -12.44 12.69
CA LEU A 149 -3.31 -11.94 11.94
C LEU A 149 -2.19 -11.49 12.86
N SER A 150 -0.94 -11.68 12.42
CA SER A 150 0.24 -11.16 13.08
C SER A 150 1.17 -10.51 12.07
N LEU A 151 1.72 -9.35 12.42
CA LEU A 151 2.80 -8.72 11.67
C LEU A 151 4.14 -9.01 12.35
N PRO A 152 5.27 -9.01 11.61
CA PRO A 152 6.59 -9.13 12.20
C PRO A 152 6.86 -8.07 13.28
N ALA A 153 7.86 -8.28 14.15
CA ALA A 153 8.22 -7.24 15.10
C ALA A 153 8.76 -5.97 14.40
N GLY A 154 8.29 -4.80 14.81
CA GLY A 154 8.69 -3.53 14.19
C GLY A 154 7.99 -2.31 14.79
N ARG A 155 8.45 -1.13 14.36
CA ARG A 155 7.73 0.13 14.58
C ARG A 155 6.82 0.35 13.39
N TYR A 156 5.58 0.73 13.66
CA TYR A 156 4.57 0.87 12.62
C TYR A 156 3.97 2.28 12.57
N ALA A 157 3.54 2.65 11.38
CA ALA A 157 2.71 3.82 11.13
C ALA A 157 1.56 3.43 10.20
N LYS A 158 0.43 4.12 10.32
CA LYS A 158 -0.76 3.93 9.49
C LYS A 158 -1.10 5.22 8.76
N LEU A 159 -1.34 5.09 7.47
CA LEU A 159 -1.96 6.13 6.63
C LEU A 159 -3.36 5.64 6.30
N SER A 160 -4.39 6.33 6.79
CA SER A 160 -5.80 6.00 6.62
C SER A 160 -6.48 7.07 5.80
N CYS A 161 -7.10 6.69 4.69
CA CYS A 161 -7.84 7.60 3.83
C CYS A 161 -9.26 7.06 3.62
N HIS A 162 -10.05 7.10 4.69
CA HIS A 162 -11.45 6.72 4.70
C HIS A 162 -12.36 7.96 4.69
N GLU A 163 -13.66 7.76 4.44
CA GLU A 163 -14.66 8.82 4.42
C GLU A 163 -14.63 9.66 5.71
N ASN A 164 -14.50 9.02 6.88
CA ASN A 164 -14.44 9.71 8.17
C ASN A 164 -13.13 10.47 8.37
N ASP A 165 -12.00 10.01 7.80
CA ASP A 165 -10.74 10.76 7.83
C ASP A 165 -10.86 12.09 7.07
N ALA A 166 -11.74 12.11 6.07
CA ALA A 166 -12.05 13.29 5.31
C ALA A 166 -13.00 14.26 6.06
N ASN A 167 -13.64 13.82 7.14
CA ASN A 167 -14.58 14.63 7.93
C ASN A 167 -14.31 14.48 9.44
N PRO A 168 -13.14 14.90 9.94
CA PRO A 168 -12.72 14.72 11.33
C PRO A 168 -13.47 15.61 12.34
#